data_AF-V8NGY7-F1
#
_entry.id   AF-V8NGY7-F1
#
_cell.length_a   1.000
_cell.length_b   1.000
_cell.length_c   1.000
_cell.angle_alpha   90.00
_cell.angle_beta   90.00
_cell.angle_gamma   90.00
#
_symmetry.space_group_name_H-M   'P 1'
#
loop_
_entity.id
_entity.type
_entity.pdbx_description
1 polymer ?
#
loop_
_entity_poly.entity_id
_entity_poly.type
_entity_poly.pdbx_seq_one_letter_code
_entity_poly.pdbx_strand_id
1 'polypeptide(L)'
;MKTLLIAFLVAIICTEEGEPDDYRISKRCTPSCDQNFMDTGSSSIATKCCQVSFCNISGAASVKLSNMVLVLGILGSFFYIFQSK
;
A
#
# COMPACT_ATOMS: atom_id res chain seq x y z
N MET A 1 5.65 3.61 29.91
CA MET A 1 6.70 4.24 29.09
C MET A 1 7.02 3.43 27.82
N LYS A 2 7.37 2.14 27.91
CA LYS A 2 7.70 1.29 26.74
C LYS A 2 6.60 1.23 25.66
N THR A 3 5.33 1.08 26.07
CA THR A 3 4.19 1.04 25.14
C THR A 3 3.96 2.36 24.40
N LEU A 4 4.23 3.48 25.06
CA LEU A 4 4.10 4.81 24.45
C LEU A 4 5.20 5.05 23.41
N LEU A 5 6.42 4.56 23.69
CA LEU A 5 7.54 4.61 22.74
C LEU A 5 7.25 3.78 21.47
N ILE A 6 6.66 2.59 21.64
CA ILE A 6 6.28 1.71 20.51
C ILE A 6 5.17 2.37 19.68
N ALA A 7 4.15 2.94 20.32
CA ALA A 7 3.09 3.65 19.61
C ALA A 7 3.62 4.84 18.80
N PHE A 8 4.57 5.60 19.36
CA PHE A 8 5.24 6.69 18.65
C PHE A 8 6.08 6.19 17.46
N LEU A 9 6.85 5.11 17.63
CA LEU A 9 7.66 4.54 16.55
C LEU A 9 6.78 4.01 15.40
N VAL A 10 5.67 3.33 15.72
CA VAL A 10 4.72 2.85 14.70
C VAL A 10 4.07 4.04 13.99
N ALA A 11 3.66 5.07 14.71
CA ALA A 11 3.09 6.27 14.09
C ALA A 11 4.06 6.94 13.11
N ILE A 12 5.34 7.10 13.47
CA ILE A 12 6.37 7.67 12.58
C ILE A 12 6.61 6.78 11.35
N ILE A 13 6.57 5.45 11.51
CA ILE A 13 6.76 4.52 10.38
C ILE A 13 5.56 4.52 9.43
N CYS A 14 4.35 4.75 9.95
CA CYS A 14 3.11 4.68 9.18
C CYS A 14 2.65 6.03 8.60
N THR A 15 3.37 7.13 8.85
CA THR A 15 3.13 8.39 8.14
C THR A 15 3.70 8.27 6.72
N GLU A 16 2.90 7.74 5.81
CA GLU A 16 3.13 7.89 4.38
C GLU A 16 2.35 9.11 3.90
N GLU A 17 3.06 10.17 3.50
CA GLU A 17 2.47 11.22 2.67
C GLU A 17 2.42 10.70 1.23
N GLY A 18 1.21 10.62 0.66
CA GLY A 18 1.05 10.24 -0.75
C GLY A 18 1.68 11.30 -1.65
N GLU A 19 2.58 10.90 -2.53
CA GLU A 19 3.24 11.77 -3.50
C GLU A 19 2.19 12.34 -4.50
N PRO A 20 2.26 13.61 -4.92
CA PRO A 20 1.28 14.21 -5.84
C PRO A 20 1.22 13.56 -7.24
N ASP A 21 2.22 12.75 -7.63
CA ASP A 21 2.26 11.96 -8.86
C ASP A 21 1.76 10.50 -8.66
N ASP A 22 0.86 10.30 -7.70
CA ASP A 22 0.35 8.98 -7.32
C ASP A 22 -0.63 8.41 -8.36
N TYR A 23 -0.43 7.12 -8.66
CA TYR A 23 -1.28 6.40 -9.59
C TYR A 23 -2.55 5.97 -8.86
N ARG A 24 -3.71 6.42 -9.33
CA ARG A 24 -4.99 6.13 -8.67
C ARG A 24 -5.70 4.97 -9.35
N ILE A 25 -5.83 3.84 -8.63
CA ILE A 25 -6.56 2.66 -9.11
C ILE A 25 -7.95 2.61 -8.48
N SER A 26 -9.00 2.77 -9.29
CA SER A 26 -10.39 2.59 -8.87
C SER A 26 -10.96 1.27 -9.39
N LYS A 27 -11.69 0.54 -8.56
CA LYS A 27 -12.28 -0.77 -8.88
C LYS A 27 -13.79 -0.71 -8.75
N ARG A 28 -14.52 -1.13 -9.78
CA ARG A 28 -15.99 -1.12 -9.80
C ARG A 28 -16.53 -2.31 -10.61
N CYS A 29 -17.76 -2.72 -10.30
CA CYS A 29 -18.54 -3.64 -11.11
C CYS A 29 -19.54 -2.84 -11.97
N THR A 30 -19.73 -3.24 -13.22
CA THR A 30 -20.64 -2.57 -14.17
C THR A 30 -21.28 -3.62 -15.08
N PRO A 31 -22.55 -3.47 -15.50
CA PRO A 31 -23.21 -4.42 -16.40
C PRO A 31 -22.54 -4.50 -17.78
N SER A 32 -22.03 -3.36 -18.27
CA SER A 32 -21.23 -3.27 -19.49
C SER A 32 -19.89 -2.64 -19.11
N CYS A 33 -18.79 -3.29 -19.48
CA CYS A 33 -17.44 -2.83 -19.17
C CYS A 33 -16.66 -2.63 -20.47
N ASP A 34 -16.36 -1.38 -20.77
CA ASP A 34 -15.57 -1.01 -21.95
C ASP A 34 -14.10 -0.86 -21.57
N GLN A 35 -13.25 -1.65 -22.21
CA GLN A 35 -11.80 -1.54 -22.03
C GLN A 35 -11.28 -0.35 -22.84
N ASN A 36 -10.66 0.61 -22.14
CA ASN A 36 -10.08 1.78 -22.78
C ASN A 36 -8.71 2.10 -22.18
N PHE A 37 -7.88 2.74 -22.99
CA PHE A 37 -6.61 3.33 -22.59
C PHE A 37 -6.53 4.69 -23.24
N MET A 38 -6.33 5.72 -22.43
CA MET A 38 -6.15 7.09 -22.91
C MET A 38 -4.90 7.67 -22.26
N ASP A 39 -4.03 8.22 -23.09
CA ASP A 39 -2.81 8.90 -22.67
C ASP A 39 -2.84 10.32 -23.24
N THR A 40 -2.72 11.29 -22.34
CA THR A 40 -2.75 12.73 -22.66
C THR A 40 -1.35 13.36 -22.60
N GLY A 41 -0.30 12.55 -22.40
CA GLY A 41 1.09 12.99 -22.24
C GLY A 41 1.43 13.50 -20.83
N SER A 42 0.44 13.98 -20.07
CA SER A 42 0.57 14.41 -18.66
C SER A 42 -0.14 13.47 -17.68
N SER A 43 -1.11 12.69 -18.14
CA SER A 43 -1.79 11.67 -17.35
C SER A 43 -2.27 10.52 -18.24
N SER A 44 -2.26 9.31 -17.69
CA SER A 44 -2.80 8.12 -18.35
C SER A 44 -3.93 7.52 -17.54
N ILE A 45 -4.96 7.06 -18.24
CA ILE A 45 -6.12 6.37 -17.66
C ILE A 45 -6.29 5.05 -18.40
N ALA A 46 -6.37 3.96 -17.64
CA ALA A 46 -6.58 2.62 -18.17
C ALA A 46 -7.76 1.93 -17.46
N THR A 47 -8.72 1.45 -18.24
CA THR A 47 -9.82 0.61 -17.75
C THR A 47 -9.58 -0.83 -18.17
N LYS A 48 -9.56 -1.75 -17.19
CA LYS A 48 -9.45 -3.19 -17.41
C LYS A 48 -10.72 -3.89 -16.95
N CYS A 49 -11.28 -4.70 -17.84
CA CYS A 49 -12.51 -5.44 -17.62
C CYS A 49 -12.22 -6.92 -17.47
N CYS A 50 -12.93 -7.57 -16.56
CA CYS A 50 -12.83 -9.00 -16.30
C CYS A 50 -14.18 -9.52 -15.78
N GLN A 51 -14.46 -10.82 -15.94
CA GLN A 51 -15.81 -11.39 -15.76
C GLN A 51 -15.94 -12.34 -14.56
N VAL A 52 -14.84 -12.75 -13.94
CA VAL A 52 -14.87 -13.70 -12.82
C VAL A 52 -14.84 -12.97 -11.47
N SER A 53 -15.36 -13.59 -10.42
CA SER A 53 -15.34 -13.00 -9.08
C SER A 53 -13.92 -12.62 -8.65
N PHE A 54 -13.76 -11.43 -8.07
CA PHE A 54 -12.47 -10.91 -7.59
C PHE A 54 -11.36 -10.86 -8.65
N CYS A 55 -11.70 -10.80 -9.94
CA CYS A 55 -10.72 -10.74 -11.02
C CYS A 55 -9.99 -9.39 -11.14
N ASN A 56 -10.54 -8.32 -10.57
CA ASN A 56 -10.02 -6.96 -10.64
C ASN A 56 -8.84 -6.75 -9.67
N ILE A 57 -7.95 -7.73 -9.60
CA ILE A 57 -6.71 -7.69 -8.84
C ILE A 57 -5.76 -6.80 -9.63
N SER A 58 -5.53 -5.61 -9.09
CA SER A 58 -4.47 -4.72 -9.54
C SER A 58 -3.89 -4.15 -8.28
N GLY A 59 -2.61 -4.36 -8.06
CA GLY A 59 -1.92 -3.85 -6.90
C GLY A 59 -1.62 -2.38 -7.13
N ALA A 60 -2.27 -1.51 -6.37
CA ALA A 60 -1.58 -0.30 -5.98
C ALA A 60 -0.59 -0.69 -4.90
N ALA A 61 0.60 -1.11 -5.31
CA ALA A 61 1.71 -1.30 -4.40
C ALA A 61 2.22 0.09 -3.98
N SER A 62 1.45 0.79 -3.14
CA SER A 62 1.90 1.99 -2.45
C SER A 62 1.67 1.76 -0.97
N VAL A 63 2.50 0.87 -0.42
CA VAL A 63 3.25 1.24 0.76
C VAL A 63 4.70 1.09 0.37
N LYS A 64 5.43 2.20 0.27
CA LYS A 64 6.88 2.17 0.02
C LYS A 64 7.55 1.91 1.37
N LEU A 65 7.13 0.86 2.07
CA LEU A 65 7.81 0.42 3.27
C LEU A 65 9.20 -0.04 2.84
N SER A 66 10.22 0.71 3.24
CA SER A 66 11.59 0.27 3.06
C SER A 66 11.75 -1.12 3.68
N ASN A 67 12.33 -2.05 2.94
CA ASN A 67 12.64 -3.40 3.43
C ASN A 67 13.41 -3.35 4.76
N MET A 68 14.21 -2.30 4.97
CA MET A 68 14.92 -2.06 6.22
C MET A 68 13.97 -1.84 7.41
N VAL A 69 12.89 -1.09 7.22
CA VAL A 69 11.90 -0.81 8.27
C VAL A 69 11.16 -2.08 8.66
N LEU A 70 10.79 -2.91 7.68
CA LEU A 70 10.16 -4.22 7.93
C LEU A 70 11.11 -5.13 8.73
N VAL A 71 12.37 -5.24 8.31
CA VAL A 71 13.39 -6.04 8.99
C VAL A 71 13.64 -5.56 10.42
N LEU A 72 13.75 -4.23 10.62
CA LEU A 72 13.91 -3.65 11.96
C LEU A 72 12.68 -3.87 12.85
N GLY A 73 11.47 -3.76 12.30
CA GLY A 73 10.23 -4.06 13.04
C GLY A 73 10.18 -5.51 13.52
N ILE A 74 10.59 -6.46 12.66
CA ILE A 74 10.67 -7.88 13.00
C ILE A 74 11.73 -8.12 14.08
N LEU A 75 12.95 -7.63 13.88
CA LEU A 75 14.05 -7.76 14.84
C LEU A 75 13.69 -7.14 16.20
N GLY A 76 13.18 -5.92 16.22
CA GLY A 76 12.75 -5.24 17.44
C GLY A 76 11.68 -6.02 18.21
N SER A 77 10.73 -6.63 17.50
CA SER A 77 9.70 -7.49 18.09
C SER A 77 10.31 -8.74 18.75
N PHE A 78 11.24 -9.41 18.06
CA PHE A 78 11.94 -10.56 18.62
C PHE A 78 12.80 -10.19 19.84
N PHE A 79 13.58 -9.11 19.75
CA PHE A 79 14.36 -8.62 20.88
C PHE A 79 13.46 -8.29 22.08
N TYR A 80 12.30 -7.65 21.86
CA TYR A 80 11.38 -7.33 22.95
C TYR A 80 10.84 -8.59 23.67
N ILE A 81 10.45 -9.60 22.90
CA ILE A 81 9.92 -10.86 23.45
C ILE A 81 11.03 -11.64 24.19
N PHE A 82 12.22 -11.75 23.60
CA PHE A 82 13.30 -12.59 24.14
C PHE A 82 14.17 -11.88 25.18
N GLN A 83 14.21 -10.55 25.22
CA GLN A 83 14.91 -9.76 26.25
C GLN A 83 14.03 -9.47 27.47
N SER A 84 12.73 -9.83 27.47
CA SER A 84 11.88 -9.73 28.67
C SER A 84 12.14 -10.82 29.72
N LYS A 85 13.34 -11.43 29.71
CA LYS A 85 13.85 -12.30 30.78
C LYS A 85 15.13 -11.74 31.36
#